data_AF-A0A940K4Y4-F1
#
_entry.id   AF-A0A940K4Y4-F1
#
_cell.length_a   1.000
_cell.length_b   1.000
_cell.length_c   1.000
_cell.angle_alpha   90.00
_cell.angle_beta   90.00
_cell.angle_gamma   90.00
#
_symmetry.space_group_name_H-M   'P 1'
#
loop_
_entity.id
_entity.type
_entity.pdbx_description
1 polymer ?
#
loop_
_entity_poly.entity_id
_entity_poly.type
_entity_poly.pdbx_seq_one_letter_code
_entity_poly.pdbx_strand_id
1 'polypeptide(L)'
;MANTTDSACNFLESLQRFDLSMLLRHCRASIEQLETALDWFSDLEDEAIIVRAPNPIADALRSLPLQDRKRIAEAILSAQQASRQHEDIRVETLEGPNSTGAAALLSELLIHRAMMIDVATGGARIQDIDDYYRAREVRIRQSIPDGVAYENPHADLWAWYRHWSAELPQYKDRRFYVRQLFGPAIEAIAKRSPLPSEPREATGWERVDRALSKARAQLETASAEEDFQAIGLLCREVIISLAQAVYDPTIHETLDSVRPSETDANRMLEAYIAHVFPGASNKEVRAHHRASLALALNLQHRRTATRQLAALCVEATASTAAVVSIIARASPDQ
;
A
#
# COMPACT_ATOMS: atom_id res chain seq x y z
N MET A 1 13.76 -19.61 -0.54
CA MET A 1 14.58 -18.49 -1.04
C MET A 1 13.75 -17.25 -0.81
N ALA A 2 14.12 -16.42 0.18
CA ALA A 2 13.43 -15.15 0.38
C ALA A 2 13.56 -14.33 -0.91
N ASN A 3 12.44 -13.80 -1.41
CA ASN A 3 12.41 -12.97 -2.60
C ASN A 3 13.42 -11.82 -2.41
N THR A 4 14.41 -11.69 -3.29
CA THR A 4 15.49 -10.69 -3.18
C THR A 4 14.96 -9.28 -2.95
N THR A 5 13.82 -8.96 -3.56
CA THR A 5 13.10 -7.70 -3.37
C THR A 5 12.61 -7.50 -1.93
N ASP A 6 12.11 -8.55 -1.27
CA ASP A 6 11.62 -8.45 0.11
C ASP A 6 12.75 -8.18 1.10
N SER A 7 13.90 -8.85 0.90
CA SER A 7 15.10 -8.60 1.71
C SER A 7 15.62 -7.16 1.54
N ALA A 8 15.65 -6.64 0.32
CA ALA A 8 16.04 -5.26 0.03
C ALA A 8 15.05 -4.24 0.64
N CYS A 9 13.75 -4.51 0.57
CA CYS A 9 12.72 -3.67 1.20
C CYS A 9 12.89 -3.65 2.74
N ASN A 10 13.10 -4.80 3.36
CA ASN A 10 13.34 -4.89 4.81
C ASN A 10 14.60 -4.12 5.23
N PHE A 11 15.66 -4.16 4.42
CA PHE A 11 16.88 -3.36 4.65
C PHE A 11 16.55 -1.85 4.64
N LEU A 12 15.84 -1.37 3.62
CA LEU A 12 15.45 0.05 3.54
C LEU A 12 14.57 0.47 4.72
N GLU A 13 13.65 -0.39 5.15
CA GLU A 13 12.78 -0.14 6.31
C GLU A 13 13.54 -0.09 7.63
N SER A 14 14.58 -0.92 7.78
CA SER A 14 15.49 -0.85 8.93
C SER A 14 16.21 0.51 9.04
N LEU A 15 16.40 1.18 7.90
CA LEU A 15 16.94 2.54 7.80
C LEU A 15 15.85 3.63 7.83
N GLN A 16 14.61 3.26 8.10
CA GLN A 16 13.42 4.13 8.05
C GLN A 16 13.19 4.78 6.67
N ARG A 17 13.72 4.17 5.59
CA ARG A 17 13.50 4.59 4.20
C ARG A 17 12.26 3.89 3.61
N PHE A 18 11.12 4.10 4.26
CA PHE A 18 9.83 3.56 3.83
C PHE A 18 9.43 4.04 2.43
N ASP A 19 9.85 5.26 2.05
CA ASP A 19 9.65 5.83 0.72
C ASP A 19 10.32 4.98 -0.36
N LEU A 20 11.60 4.66 -0.16
CA LEU A 20 12.38 3.85 -1.11
C LEU A 20 11.89 2.39 -1.12
N SER A 21 11.57 1.84 0.05
CA SER A 21 10.97 0.50 0.18
C SER A 21 9.68 0.41 -0.63
N MET A 22 8.77 1.37 -0.46
CA MET A 22 7.49 1.40 -1.16
C MET A 22 7.67 1.41 -2.68
N LEU A 23 8.57 2.24 -3.23
CA LEU A 23 8.85 2.23 -4.67
C LEU A 23 9.41 0.87 -5.11
N LEU A 24 10.37 0.32 -4.36
CA LEU A 24 11.08 -0.91 -4.71
C LEU A 24 10.16 -2.15 -4.70
N ARG A 25 9.13 -2.20 -3.85
CA ARG A 25 8.11 -3.27 -3.83
C ARG A 25 7.39 -3.46 -5.17
N HIS A 26 7.34 -2.42 -6.00
CA HIS A 26 6.72 -2.44 -7.32
C HIS A 26 7.72 -2.59 -8.48
N CYS A 27 8.99 -2.86 -8.16
CA CYS A 27 10.07 -2.99 -9.13
C CYS A 27 10.56 -4.42 -9.28
N ARG A 28 11.24 -4.69 -10.39
CA ARG A 28 12.08 -5.87 -10.57
C ARG A 28 13.54 -5.42 -10.63
N ALA A 29 14.36 -5.95 -9.72
CA ALA A 29 15.78 -5.62 -9.65
C ALA A 29 16.63 -6.82 -10.09
N SER A 30 17.69 -6.55 -10.85
CA SER A 30 18.69 -7.52 -11.28
C SER A 30 20.08 -6.89 -11.31
N ILE A 31 21.11 -7.72 -11.25
CA ILE A 31 22.50 -7.34 -11.53
C ILE A 31 22.84 -7.93 -12.89
N GLU A 32 23.26 -7.08 -13.82
CA GLU A 32 23.55 -7.47 -15.20
C GLU A 32 24.96 -7.01 -15.58
N GLN A 33 25.71 -7.88 -16.27
CA GLN A 33 26.97 -7.52 -16.91
C GLN A 33 26.67 -6.72 -18.18
N LEU A 34 27.32 -5.57 -18.35
CA LEU A 34 27.26 -4.83 -19.60
C LEU A 34 28.47 -5.19 -20.47
N GLU A 35 28.19 -5.62 -21.70
CA GLU A 35 29.20 -5.65 -22.76
C GLU A 35 29.49 -4.21 -23.19
N THR A 36 30.62 -3.67 -22.77
CA THR A 36 31.15 -2.43 -23.32
C THR A 36 31.75 -2.71 -24.70
N ALA A 37 31.18 -2.10 -25.74
CA ALA A 37 31.68 -2.26 -27.10
C ALA A 37 33.09 -1.63 -27.22
N LEU A 38 34.10 -2.49 -27.39
CA LEU A 38 35.43 -2.21 -27.97
C LEU A 38 36.15 -0.97 -27.40
N ASP A 39 36.74 -1.10 -26.21
CA ASP A 39 37.94 -0.33 -25.87
C ASP A 39 39.09 -1.31 -25.63
N TRP A 40 40.14 -1.21 -26.45
CA TRP A 40 41.27 -2.15 -26.54
C TRP A 40 42.16 -2.17 -25.27
N PHE A 41 41.72 -1.56 -24.17
CA PHE A 41 42.53 -1.30 -22.98
C PHE A 41 41.87 -1.60 -21.62
N SER A 42 40.68 -2.22 -21.53
CA SER A 42 40.26 -2.79 -20.24
C SER A 42 39.26 -3.94 -20.34
N ASP A 43 39.63 -5.10 -19.80
CA ASP A 43 38.70 -6.14 -19.33
C ASP A 43 37.98 -5.64 -18.06
N LEU A 44 37.11 -4.64 -18.21
CA LEU A 44 36.19 -4.24 -17.14
C LEU A 44 34.80 -4.71 -17.53
N GLU A 45 34.45 -5.91 -17.09
CA GLU A 45 33.05 -6.32 -16.94
C GLU A 45 32.39 -5.33 -15.96
N ASP A 46 31.70 -4.34 -16.52
CA ASP A 46 30.95 -3.32 -15.77
C ASP A 46 29.60 -3.92 -15.42
N GLU A 47 29.48 -4.44 -14.20
CA GLU A 47 28.20 -4.86 -13.64
C GLU A 47 27.36 -3.61 -13.31
N ALA A 48 26.07 -3.66 -13.61
CA ALA A 48 25.13 -2.62 -13.23
C ALA A 48 23.90 -3.21 -12.54
N ILE A 49 23.40 -2.48 -11.54
CA ILE A 49 22.13 -2.78 -10.91
C ILE A 49 21.03 -2.17 -11.77
N ILE A 50 20.23 -3.01 -12.41
CA ILE A 50 19.09 -2.61 -13.23
C ILE A 50 17.82 -2.70 -12.38
N VAL A 51 17.08 -1.59 -12.29
CA VAL A 51 15.78 -1.51 -11.63
C VAL A 51 14.73 -1.21 -12.68
N ARG A 52 13.85 -2.19 -12.92
CA ARG A 52 12.75 -2.10 -13.88
C ARG A 52 11.47 -1.76 -13.15
N ALA A 53 10.82 -0.67 -13.53
CA ALA A 53 9.60 -0.20 -12.89
C ALA A 53 8.58 0.34 -13.91
N PRO A 54 7.26 0.25 -13.64
CA PRO A 54 6.26 0.95 -14.44
C PRO A 54 6.31 2.47 -14.18
N ASN A 55 5.77 3.28 -15.09
CA ASN A 55 5.54 4.70 -14.80
C ASN A 55 4.36 4.87 -13.81
N PRO A 56 4.34 5.91 -12.95
CA PRO A 56 5.35 6.95 -12.78
C PRO A 56 6.52 6.56 -11.85
N ILE A 57 6.59 5.32 -11.37
CA ILE A 57 7.63 4.87 -10.41
C ILE A 57 9.03 4.98 -11.02
N ALA A 58 9.20 4.60 -12.29
CA ALA A 58 10.48 4.73 -12.99
C ALA A 58 10.97 6.20 -13.04
N ASP A 59 10.07 7.15 -13.34
CA ASP A 59 10.41 8.57 -13.38
C ASP A 59 10.76 9.10 -11.99
N ALA A 60 10.04 8.65 -10.95
CA ALA A 60 10.36 8.99 -9.58
C ALA A 60 11.76 8.50 -9.20
N LEU A 61 12.09 7.24 -9.50
CA LEU A 61 13.42 6.67 -9.23
C LEU A 61 14.55 7.44 -9.94
N ARG A 62 14.34 7.87 -11.18
CA ARG A 62 15.30 8.72 -11.92
C ARG A 62 15.48 10.09 -11.29
N SER A 63 14.40 10.66 -10.74
CA SER A 63 14.41 11.97 -10.09
C SER A 63 15.02 11.97 -8.68
N LEU A 64 15.29 10.79 -8.11
CA LEU A 64 15.86 10.69 -6.77
C LEU A 64 17.29 11.26 -6.72
N PRO A 65 17.69 11.91 -5.60
CA PRO A 65 19.07 12.28 -5.37
C PRO A 65 20.01 11.06 -5.43
N LEU A 66 21.26 11.28 -5.86
CA LEU A 66 22.27 10.19 -5.95
C LEU A 66 22.43 9.41 -4.64
N GLN A 67 22.37 10.09 -3.49
CA GLN A 67 22.42 9.43 -2.18
C GLN A 67 21.28 8.41 -1.98
N ASP A 68 20.08 8.68 -2.50
CA ASP A 68 18.91 7.81 -2.32
C ASP A 68 18.97 6.64 -3.31
N ARG A 69 19.43 6.90 -4.55
CA ARG A 69 19.72 5.86 -5.54
C ARG A 69 20.82 4.90 -5.06
N LYS A 70 21.87 5.42 -4.43
CA LYS A 70 22.90 4.62 -3.74
C LYS A 70 22.32 3.74 -2.65
N ARG A 71 21.37 4.23 -1.83
CA ARG A 71 20.69 3.40 -0.81
C ARG A 71 19.90 2.25 -1.42
N ILE A 72 19.25 2.47 -2.57
CA ILE A 72 18.57 1.38 -3.29
C ILE A 72 19.60 0.35 -3.80
N ALA A 73 20.72 0.80 -4.37
CA ALA A 73 21.81 -0.08 -4.81
C ALA A 73 22.34 -0.95 -3.65
N GLU A 74 22.67 -0.34 -2.51
CA GLU A 74 23.14 -1.05 -1.31
C GLU A 74 22.12 -2.09 -0.80
N ALA A 75 20.83 -1.74 -0.82
CA ALA A 75 19.75 -2.65 -0.41
C ALA A 75 19.66 -3.90 -1.30
N ILE A 76 19.75 -3.72 -2.62
CA ILE A 76 19.71 -4.81 -3.59
C ILE A 76 20.96 -5.71 -3.45
N LEU A 77 22.15 -5.12 -3.30
CA LEU A 77 23.40 -5.87 -3.11
C LEU A 77 23.42 -6.67 -1.81
N SER A 78 22.94 -6.06 -0.70
CA SER A 78 22.84 -6.74 0.59
C SER A 78 21.95 -7.99 0.51
N ALA A 79 20.86 -7.92 -0.25
CA ALA A 79 19.97 -9.05 -0.47
C ALA A 79 20.59 -10.18 -1.31
N GLN A 80 21.54 -9.86 -2.20
CA GLN A 80 22.17 -10.82 -3.12
C GLN A 80 23.56 -11.30 -2.67
N GLN A 81 24.07 -10.84 -1.52
CA GLN A 81 25.42 -11.17 -1.01
C GLN A 81 26.54 -10.82 -2.01
N ALA A 82 26.34 -9.78 -2.83
CA ALA A 82 27.31 -9.34 -3.81
C ALA A 82 28.44 -8.52 -3.15
N SER A 83 29.70 -8.80 -3.51
CA SER A 83 30.88 -8.15 -2.91
C SER A 83 31.23 -6.79 -3.54
N ARG A 84 30.71 -6.48 -4.72
CA ARG A 84 31.04 -5.26 -5.47
C ARG A 84 30.15 -4.09 -5.07
N GLN A 85 30.76 -2.99 -4.65
CA GLN A 85 30.04 -1.76 -4.34
C GLN A 85 29.55 -1.11 -5.63
N HIS A 86 28.27 -0.72 -5.64
CA HIS A 86 27.68 0.09 -6.70
C HIS A 86 27.18 1.41 -6.10
N GLU A 87 27.49 2.53 -6.76
CA GLU A 87 27.11 3.85 -6.26
C GLU A 87 25.76 4.34 -6.80
N ASP A 88 25.19 3.64 -7.77
CA ASP A 88 23.97 4.05 -8.46
C ASP A 88 23.19 2.84 -9.00
N ILE A 89 21.93 3.08 -9.38
CA ILE A 89 21.04 2.17 -10.09
C ILE A 89 20.77 2.69 -11.51
N ARG A 90 20.60 1.80 -12.48
CA ARG A 90 20.04 2.14 -13.80
C ARG A 90 18.55 1.84 -13.81
N VAL A 91 17.73 2.80 -14.22
CA VAL A 91 16.28 2.67 -14.18
C VAL A 91 15.70 2.48 -15.58
N GLU A 92 15.11 1.33 -15.81
CA GLU A 92 14.41 0.98 -17.04
C GLU A 92 12.89 1.05 -16.81
N THR A 93 12.17 1.58 -17.81
CA THR A 93 10.70 1.62 -17.76
C THR A 93 10.16 0.30 -18.30
N LEU A 94 9.27 -0.34 -17.54
CA LEU A 94 8.51 -1.50 -17.99
C LEU A 94 7.41 -1.06 -18.96
N GLU A 95 7.29 -1.75 -20.10
CA GLU A 95 6.14 -1.59 -20.98
C GLU A 95 4.87 -2.10 -20.30
N GLY A 96 3.82 -1.29 -20.28
CA GLY A 96 2.56 -1.64 -19.62
C GLY A 96 1.76 -0.42 -19.15
N PRO A 97 0.60 -0.64 -18.50
CA PRO A 97 -0.17 0.44 -17.92
C PRO A 97 0.59 1.12 -16.77
N ASN A 98 0.30 2.40 -16.56
CA ASN A 98 0.85 3.13 -15.43
C ASN A 98 0.39 2.53 -14.10
N SER A 99 1.28 2.55 -13.11
CA SER A 99 0.98 2.26 -11.73
C SER A 99 -0.06 3.24 -11.18
N THR A 100 -0.89 2.75 -10.26
CA THR A 100 -1.98 3.50 -9.62
C THR A 100 -1.88 3.38 -8.10
N GLY A 101 -2.72 4.13 -7.38
CA GLY A 101 -2.79 4.07 -5.92
C GLY A 101 -1.62 4.76 -5.22
N ALA A 102 -1.30 4.29 -4.01
CA ALA A 102 -0.40 5.01 -3.10
C ALA A 102 1.04 5.11 -3.62
N ALA A 103 1.55 4.09 -4.31
CA ALA A 103 2.89 4.14 -4.91
C ALA A 103 2.97 5.14 -6.07
N ALA A 104 1.90 5.25 -6.87
CA ALA A 104 1.82 6.27 -7.92
C ALA A 104 1.75 7.68 -7.33
N LEU A 105 0.95 7.90 -6.28
CA LEU A 105 0.89 9.18 -5.58
C LEU A 105 2.24 9.57 -4.95
N LEU A 106 2.92 8.63 -4.28
CA LEU A 106 4.27 8.85 -3.76
C LEU A 106 5.23 9.27 -4.88
N SER A 107 5.16 8.59 -6.02
CA SER A 107 5.99 8.91 -7.19
C SER A 107 5.74 10.32 -7.70
N GLU A 108 4.47 10.73 -7.85
CA GLU A 108 4.12 12.09 -8.27
C GLU A 108 4.63 13.13 -7.26
N LEU A 109 4.49 12.90 -5.95
CA LEU A 109 5.03 13.79 -4.91
C LEU A 109 6.55 13.95 -5.01
N LEU A 110 7.28 12.84 -5.22
CA LEU A 110 8.74 12.85 -5.35
C LEU A 110 9.20 13.60 -6.60
N ILE A 111 8.55 13.37 -7.73
CA ILE A 111 8.84 14.05 -9.00
C ILE A 111 8.53 15.55 -8.87
N HIS A 112 7.41 15.91 -8.24
CA HIS A 112 7.01 17.30 -8.05
C HIS A 112 7.98 18.05 -7.13
N ARG A 113 8.40 17.41 -6.04
CA ARG A 113 9.45 17.91 -5.13
C ARG A 113 10.78 18.14 -5.87
N ALA A 114 11.19 17.17 -6.69
CA ALA A 114 12.43 17.26 -7.47
C ALA A 114 12.36 18.42 -8.47
N MET A 115 11.25 18.57 -9.19
CA MET A 115 11.01 19.67 -10.13
C MET A 115 11.12 21.05 -9.46
N MET A 116 10.52 21.25 -8.29
CA MET A 116 10.61 22.51 -7.54
C MET A 116 12.05 22.83 -7.11
N ILE A 117 12.82 21.82 -6.70
CA ILE A 117 14.24 22.01 -6.33
C ILE A 117 15.07 22.33 -7.57
N ASP A 118 14.84 21.64 -8.68
CA ASP A 118 15.62 21.74 -9.90
C ASP A 118 15.60 23.18 -10.46
N VAL A 119 14.40 23.73 -10.70
CA VAL A 119 14.26 25.11 -11.21
C VAL A 119 14.81 26.16 -10.23
N ALA A 120 14.70 25.90 -8.93
CA ALA A 120 15.15 26.81 -7.90
C ALA A 120 16.66 26.72 -7.65
N THR A 121 17.37 25.75 -8.23
CA THR A 121 18.82 25.57 -8.03
C THR A 121 19.63 25.60 -9.32
N GLY A 122 19.05 26.16 -10.39
CA GLY A 122 19.73 26.41 -11.67
C GLY A 122 19.63 25.26 -12.67
N GLY A 123 18.67 24.36 -12.50
CA GLY A 123 18.36 23.28 -13.46
C GLY A 123 17.51 23.76 -14.62
N ALA A 124 16.38 23.08 -14.85
CA ALA A 124 15.47 23.38 -15.95
C ALA A 124 14.93 24.82 -15.92
N ARG A 125 14.60 25.35 -17.11
CA ARG A 125 13.97 26.67 -17.23
C ARG A 125 12.47 26.55 -16.97
N ILE A 126 11.94 27.46 -16.15
CA ILE A 126 10.53 27.45 -15.74
C ILE A 126 9.57 27.37 -16.94
N GLN A 127 9.83 28.17 -17.97
CA GLN A 127 9.00 28.25 -19.17
C GLN A 127 8.85 26.92 -19.94
N ASP A 128 9.78 25.98 -19.76
CA ASP A 128 9.78 24.70 -20.47
C ASP A 128 9.01 23.61 -19.71
N ILE A 129 8.70 23.82 -18.41
CA ILE A 129 8.15 22.76 -17.54
C ILE A 129 6.99 23.19 -16.63
N ASP A 130 6.60 24.46 -16.64
CA ASP A 130 5.52 24.98 -15.78
C ASP A 130 4.16 24.32 -16.07
N ASP A 131 3.89 23.96 -17.32
CA ASP A 131 2.70 23.20 -17.71
C ASP A 131 2.65 21.81 -17.06
N TYR A 132 3.77 21.08 -17.07
CA TYR A 132 3.90 19.80 -16.37
C TYR A 132 3.75 19.94 -14.86
N TYR A 133 4.30 21.02 -14.27
CA TYR A 133 4.15 21.34 -12.85
C TYR A 133 2.67 21.51 -12.50
N ARG A 134 1.97 22.41 -13.21
CA ARG A 134 0.57 22.75 -12.94
C ARG A 134 -0.35 21.54 -13.08
N ALA A 135 -0.16 20.75 -14.13
CA ALA A 135 -0.95 19.54 -14.35
C ALA A 135 -0.72 18.50 -13.24
N ARG A 136 0.53 18.36 -12.76
CA ARG A 136 0.86 17.44 -11.67
C ARG A 136 0.31 17.91 -10.32
N GLU A 137 0.40 19.19 -10.00
CA GLU A 137 -0.12 19.75 -8.75
C GLU A 137 -1.63 19.50 -8.61
N VAL A 138 -2.40 19.67 -9.69
CA VAL A 138 -3.84 19.36 -9.70
C VAL A 138 -4.09 17.87 -9.40
N ARG A 139 -3.37 16.96 -10.08
CA ARG A 139 -3.52 15.51 -9.87
C ARG A 139 -3.14 15.10 -8.45
N ILE A 140 -2.05 15.66 -7.91
CA ILE A 140 -1.62 15.40 -6.53
C ILE A 140 -2.73 15.82 -5.57
N ARG A 141 -3.23 17.07 -5.63
CA ARG A 141 -4.28 17.55 -4.73
C ARG A 141 -5.54 16.70 -4.75
N GLN A 142 -5.95 16.25 -5.94
CA GLN A 142 -7.13 15.38 -6.09
C GLN A 142 -6.93 13.97 -5.53
N SER A 143 -5.67 13.53 -5.40
CA SER A 143 -5.31 12.17 -4.98
C SER A 143 -4.84 12.09 -3.53
N ILE A 144 -4.59 13.23 -2.87
CA ILE A 144 -4.20 13.28 -1.45
C ILE A 144 -5.37 12.76 -0.61
N PRO A 145 -5.16 11.70 0.21
CA PRO A 145 -6.21 11.18 1.08
C PRO A 145 -6.55 12.15 2.22
N ASP A 146 -7.78 12.06 2.72
CA ASP A 146 -8.20 12.79 3.92
C ASP A 146 -7.26 12.52 5.11
N GLY A 147 -6.94 13.57 5.84
CA GLY A 147 -6.03 13.53 6.99
C GLY A 147 -4.53 13.54 6.65
N VAL A 148 -4.15 13.54 5.36
CA VAL A 148 -2.76 13.75 4.93
C VAL A 148 -2.51 15.23 4.65
N ALA A 149 -1.58 15.85 5.38
CA ALA A 149 -1.24 17.26 5.20
C ALA A 149 -0.36 17.47 3.95
N TYR A 150 -0.89 18.18 2.96
CA TYR A 150 -0.16 18.66 1.80
C TYR A 150 -0.74 20.01 1.35
N GLU A 151 -0.02 21.10 1.64
CA GLU A 151 -0.45 22.46 1.31
C GLU A 151 0.67 23.21 0.59
N ASN A 152 0.76 23.02 -0.73
CA ASN A 152 1.67 23.79 -1.56
C ASN A 152 1.04 25.16 -1.91
N PRO A 153 1.60 26.30 -1.45
CA PRO A 153 1.03 27.61 -1.74
C PRO A 153 1.33 28.08 -3.17
N HIS A 154 2.19 27.39 -3.90
CA HIS A 154 2.66 27.81 -5.21
C HIS A 154 1.84 27.16 -6.33
N ALA A 155 0.86 27.91 -6.86
CA ALA A 155 -0.01 27.43 -7.93
C ALA A 155 0.72 27.13 -9.25
N ASP A 156 1.87 27.76 -9.47
CA ASP A 156 2.75 27.59 -10.63
C ASP A 156 4.22 27.81 -10.21
N LEU A 157 5.16 27.46 -11.10
CA LEU A 157 6.59 27.62 -10.85
C LEU A 157 7.03 29.10 -10.82
N TRP A 158 6.26 30.00 -11.43
CA TRP A 158 6.51 31.45 -11.34
C TRP A 158 6.15 32.01 -9.96
N ALA A 159 5.12 31.49 -9.30
CA ALA A 159 4.75 31.81 -7.93
C ALA A 159 5.82 31.30 -6.97
N TRP A 160 6.29 30.06 -7.20
CA TRP A 160 7.46 29.54 -6.51
C TRP A 160 8.66 30.48 -6.73
N TYR A 161 8.93 30.93 -7.97
CA TYR A 161 10.04 31.84 -8.30
C TYR A 161 9.99 33.14 -7.53
N ARG A 162 8.82 33.79 -7.50
CA ARG A 162 8.60 35.02 -6.74
C ARG A 162 8.91 34.81 -5.26
N HIS A 163 8.51 33.68 -4.69
CA HIS A 163 8.79 33.38 -3.29
C HIS A 163 10.28 33.15 -3.03
N TRP A 164 10.95 32.25 -3.77
CA TRP A 164 12.34 31.92 -3.45
C TRP A 164 13.31 33.06 -3.79
N SER A 165 13.01 33.87 -4.81
CA SER A 165 13.84 35.01 -5.18
C SER A 165 13.80 36.12 -4.13
N ALA A 166 12.70 36.26 -3.40
CA ALA A 166 12.54 37.22 -2.31
C ALA A 166 13.06 36.69 -0.97
N GLU A 167 12.65 35.48 -0.58
CA GLU A 167 12.78 34.98 0.80
C GLU A 167 13.91 33.96 0.99
N LEU A 168 14.38 33.29 -0.08
CA LEU A 168 15.29 32.14 0.01
C LEU A 168 16.53 32.32 -0.86
N PRO A 169 17.46 33.23 -0.50
CA PRO A 169 18.59 33.59 -1.36
C PRO A 169 19.55 32.42 -1.59
N GLN A 170 19.75 31.52 -0.62
CA GLN A 170 20.71 30.43 -0.73
C GLN A 170 20.04 29.12 -1.18
N TYR A 171 20.73 28.34 -2.03
CA TYR A 171 20.21 27.06 -2.55
C TYR A 171 19.87 26.05 -1.45
N LYS A 172 20.58 26.07 -0.32
CA LYS A 172 20.28 25.21 0.83
C LYS A 172 18.91 25.54 1.44
N ASP A 173 18.51 26.82 1.49
CA ASP A 173 17.26 27.27 2.09
C ASP A 173 16.09 26.89 1.19
N ARG A 174 16.27 27.01 -0.14
CA ARG A 174 15.31 26.54 -1.15
C ARG A 174 15.04 25.05 -1.03
N ARG A 175 16.11 24.23 -0.93
CA ARG A 175 16.01 22.78 -0.73
C ARG A 175 15.35 22.44 0.59
N PHE A 176 15.68 23.16 1.67
CA PHE A 176 15.10 22.95 2.98
C PHE A 176 13.60 23.24 2.98
N TYR A 177 13.18 24.39 2.45
CA TYR A 177 11.78 24.77 2.29
C TYR A 177 10.98 23.68 1.54
N VAL A 178 11.48 23.27 0.36
CA VAL A 178 10.79 22.25 -0.44
C VAL A 178 10.76 20.89 0.27
N ARG A 179 11.79 20.52 1.03
CA ARG A 179 11.75 19.29 1.84
C ARG A 179 10.68 19.36 2.93
N GLN A 180 10.55 20.49 3.62
CA GLN A 180 9.52 20.67 4.65
C GLN A 180 8.11 20.64 4.06
N LEU A 181 7.93 21.23 2.89
CA LEU A 181 6.64 21.28 2.21
C LEU A 181 6.09 19.89 1.84
N PHE A 182 6.94 18.99 1.35
CA PHE A 182 6.52 17.66 0.90
C PHE A 182 6.69 16.56 1.96
N GLY A 183 7.49 16.81 2.99
CA GLY A 183 7.87 15.82 4.01
C GLY A 183 6.68 15.10 4.65
N PRO A 184 5.69 15.82 5.21
CA PRO A 184 4.54 15.20 5.87
C PRO A 184 3.73 14.28 4.95
N ALA A 185 3.46 14.72 3.73
CA ALA A 185 2.71 13.94 2.74
C ALA A 185 3.49 12.68 2.31
N ILE A 186 4.78 12.83 1.98
CA ILE A 186 5.64 11.72 1.60
C ILE A 186 5.71 10.69 2.74
N GLU A 187 5.91 11.12 3.97
CA GLU A 187 6.00 10.23 5.13
C GLU A 187 4.68 9.47 5.37
N ALA A 188 3.56 10.17 5.31
CA ALA A 188 2.23 9.57 5.50
C ALA A 188 1.90 8.54 4.42
N ILE A 189 2.20 8.83 3.15
CA ILE A 189 1.95 7.91 2.04
C ILE A 189 2.95 6.74 2.04
N ALA A 190 4.23 6.99 2.32
CA ALA A 190 5.27 5.95 2.35
C ALA A 190 5.02 4.90 3.44
N LYS A 191 4.42 5.31 4.57
CA LYS A 191 4.05 4.41 5.67
C LYS A 191 2.70 3.72 5.46
N ARG A 192 1.95 4.04 4.40
CA ARG A 192 0.72 3.30 4.07
C ARG A 192 1.08 1.90 3.59
N SER A 193 0.49 0.91 4.24
CA SER A 193 0.61 -0.48 3.83
C SER A 193 0.03 -0.71 2.42
N PRO A 194 0.69 -1.53 1.59
CA PRO A 194 0.23 -1.83 0.23
C PRO A 194 -0.98 -2.77 0.15
N LEU A 195 -1.72 -3.01 1.26
CA LEU A 195 -2.94 -3.82 1.19
C LEU A 195 -3.91 -3.19 0.17
N PRO A 196 -4.20 -3.87 -0.94
CA PRO A 196 -4.94 -3.30 -2.06
C PRO A 196 -6.42 -3.50 -1.81
N SER A 197 -7.01 -2.61 -1.04
CA SER A 197 -8.43 -2.33 -1.18
C SER A 197 -8.64 -0.89 -0.80
N GLU A 198 -9.39 -0.14 -1.61
CA GLU A 198 -10.09 1.03 -1.07
C GLU A 198 -10.70 0.64 0.29
N PRO A 199 -10.67 1.54 1.29
CA PRO A 199 -11.28 1.25 2.58
C PRO A 199 -12.71 0.75 2.32
N ARG A 200 -12.96 -0.53 2.63
CA ARG A 200 -14.30 -1.09 2.49
C ARG A 200 -15.23 -0.21 3.30
N GLU A 201 -16.36 0.15 2.72
CA GLU A 201 -17.33 0.99 3.39
C GLU A 201 -17.68 0.39 4.75
N ALA A 202 -17.80 1.24 5.77
CA ALA A 202 -18.11 0.80 7.13
C ALA A 202 -19.41 -0.01 7.12
N THR A 203 -19.45 -1.14 7.82
CA THR A 203 -20.62 -2.02 7.78
C THR A 203 -21.88 -1.36 8.35
N GLY A 204 -21.70 -0.36 9.23
CA GLY A 204 -22.77 0.30 9.97
C GLY A 204 -22.94 -0.28 11.38
N TRP A 205 -22.32 -1.43 11.67
CA TRP A 205 -22.29 -2.03 12.99
C TRP A 205 -20.98 -1.66 13.70
N GLU A 206 -21.06 -0.70 14.63
CA GLU A 206 -19.90 -0.11 15.32
C GLU A 206 -18.92 -1.15 15.88
N ARG A 207 -19.44 -2.24 16.49
CA ARG A 207 -18.59 -3.31 17.06
C ARG A 207 -17.80 -4.05 15.99
N VAL A 208 -18.42 -4.36 14.85
CA VAL A 208 -17.80 -5.02 13.70
C VAL A 208 -16.71 -4.11 13.14
N ASP A 209 -17.04 -2.84 12.88
CA ASP A 209 -16.15 -1.87 12.25
C ASP A 209 -14.92 -1.55 13.13
N ARG A 210 -15.14 -1.38 14.44
CA ARG A 210 -14.07 -1.11 15.41
C ARG A 210 -13.13 -2.31 15.56
N ALA A 211 -13.67 -3.52 15.70
CA ALA A 211 -12.85 -4.72 15.85
C ALA A 211 -12.06 -5.03 14.57
N LEU A 212 -12.67 -4.83 13.39
CA LEU A 212 -12.01 -5.03 12.11
C LEU A 212 -10.91 -3.99 11.85
N SER A 213 -11.17 -2.71 12.16
CA SER A 213 -10.16 -1.66 12.09
C SER A 213 -8.97 -1.95 13.01
N LYS A 214 -9.24 -2.43 14.23
CA LYS A 214 -8.19 -2.84 15.17
C LYS A 214 -7.37 -4.01 14.64
N ALA A 215 -8.02 -5.03 14.07
CA ALA A 215 -7.32 -6.18 13.49
C ALA A 215 -6.39 -5.77 12.33
N ARG A 216 -6.85 -4.86 11.45
CA ARG A 216 -6.04 -4.30 10.36
C ARG A 216 -4.85 -3.51 10.89
N ALA A 217 -5.08 -2.59 11.84
CA ALA A 217 -4.01 -1.79 12.42
C ALA A 217 -2.95 -2.66 13.11
N GLN A 218 -3.37 -3.71 13.83
CA GLN A 218 -2.46 -4.64 14.49
C GLN A 218 -1.66 -5.48 13.49
N LEU A 219 -2.26 -5.88 12.36
CA LEU A 219 -1.56 -6.59 11.28
C LEU A 219 -0.39 -5.79 10.72
N GLU A 220 -0.49 -4.46 10.65
CA GLU A 220 0.58 -3.62 10.14
C GLU A 220 1.85 -3.73 10.99
N THR A 221 1.70 -3.70 12.31
CA THR A 221 2.82 -3.67 13.26
C THR A 221 3.22 -5.04 13.80
N ALA A 222 2.44 -6.10 13.53
CA ALA A 222 2.67 -7.43 14.09
C ALA A 222 3.98 -8.08 13.63
N SER A 223 4.74 -8.64 14.56
CA SER A 223 6.07 -9.19 14.28
C SER A 223 6.33 -10.56 14.93
N ALA A 224 5.55 -10.94 15.94
CA ALA A 224 5.68 -12.21 16.66
C ALA A 224 4.43 -13.09 16.53
N GLU A 225 4.57 -14.39 16.87
CA GLU A 225 3.48 -15.37 16.79
C GLU A 225 2.28 -14.94 17.66
N GLU A 226 2.53 -14.40 18.84
CA GLU A 226 1.52 -13.91 19.77
C GLU A 226 0.71 -12.75 19.19
N ASP A 227 1.35 -11.87 18.39
CA ASP A 227 0.65 -10.78 17.70
C ASP A 227 -0.32 -11.35 16.66
N PHE A 228 0.12 -12.36 15.89
CA PHE A 228 -0.71 -13.01 14.87
C PHE A 228 -1.88 -13.79 15.50
N GLN A 229 -1.66 -14.44 16.65
CA GLN A 229 -2.73 -15.07 17.42
C GLN A 229 -3.76 -14.04 17.93
N ALA A 230 -3.29 -12.89 18.43
CA ALA A 230 -4.16 -11.82 18.90
C ALA A 230 -5.01 -11.21 17.76
N ILE A 231 -4.46 -11.11 16.55
CA ILE A 231 -5.24 -10.73 15.35
C ILE A 231 -6.33 -11.76 15.07
N GLY A 232 -6.04 -13.06 15.16
CA GLY A 232 -7.05 -14.12 15.04
C GLY A 232 -8.19 -13.97 16.05
N LEU A 233 -7.88 -13.63 17.29
CA LEU A 233 -8.89 -13.36 18.33
C LEU A 233 -9.79 -12.16 17.97
N LEU A 234 -9.23 -11.09 17.41
CA LEU A 234 -10.01 -9.95 16.91
C LEU A 234 -10.91 -10.36 15.74
N CYS A 235 -10.41 -11.16 14.80
CA CYS A 235 -11.21 -11.68 13.68
C CYS A 235 -12.40 -12.50 14.16
N ARG A 236 -12.23 -13.31 15.22
CA ARG A 236 -13.34 -14.03 15.86
C ARG A 236 -14.39 -13.09 16.43
N GLU A 237 -13.96 -12.04 17.13
CA GLU A 237 -14.87 -11.03 17.70
C GLU A 237 -15.69 -10.33 16.62
N VAL A 238 -15.06 -10.01 15.48
CA VAL A 238 -15.75 -9.44 14.31
C VAL A 238 -16.84 -10.39 13.81
N ILE A 239 -16.52 -11.67 13.62
CA ILE A 239 -17.46 -12.67 13.09
C ILE A 239 -18.65 -12.91 14.06
N ILE A 240 -18.39 -12.97 15.37
CA ILE A 240 -19.45 -13.09 16.39
C ILE A 240 -20.33 -11.84 16.40
N SER A 241 -19.73 -10.65 16.45
CA SER A 241 -20.46 -9.38 16.45
C SER A 241 -21.33 -9.24 15.19
N LEU A 242 -20.80 -9.64 14.03
CA LEU A 242 -21.53 -9.62 12.76
C LEU A 242 -22.73 -10.57 12.80
N ALA A 243 -22.53 -11.79 13.29
CA ALA A 243 -23.59 -12.78 13.41
C ALA A 243 -24.72 -12.30 14.33
N GLN A 244 -24.37 -11.74 15.49
CA GLN A 244 -25.33 -11.17 16.44
C GLN A 244 -26.10 -9.98 15.86
N ALA A 245 -25.49 -9.21 14.96
CA ALA A 245 -26.10 -8.04 14.36
C ALA A 245 -27.19 -8.37 13.32
N VAL A 246 -27.08 -9.52 12.64
CA VAL A 246 -28.00 -9.90 11.55
C VAL A 246 -28.92 -11.07 11.87
N TYR A 247 -28.62 -11.87 12.89
CA TYR A 247 -29.41 -13.04 13.22
C TYR A 247 -30.62 -12.71 14.10
N ASP A 248 -31.82 -12.92 13.57
CA ASP A 248 -33.07 -12.96 14.33
C ASP A 248 -33.57 -14.42 14.50
N PRO A 249 -33.63 -14.96 15.73
CA PRO A 249 -34.07 -16.33 15.98
C PRO A 249 -35.55 -16.59 15.68
N THR A 250 -36.36 -15.55 15.44
CA THR A 250 -37.78 -15.69 15.12
C THR A 250 -38.05 -15.99 13.64
N ILE A 251 -37.11 -15.60 12.76
CA ILE A 251 -37.25 -15.74 11.30
C ILE A 251 -36.11 -16.54 10.64
N HIS A 252 -34.94 -16.63 11.28
CA HIS A 252 -33.80 -17.37 10.75
C HIS A 252 -33.73 -18.78 11.33
N GLU A 253 -34.37 -19.71 10.62
CA GLU A 253 -34.29 -21.14 10.91
C GLU A 253 -32.90 -21.70 10.57
N THR A 254 -32.32 -22.49 11.47
CA THR A 254 -31.04 -23.15 11.22
C THR A 254 -31.19 -24.34 10.29
N LEU A 255 -30.20 -24.53 9.43
CA LEU A 255 -30.19 -25.60 8.43
C LEU A 255 -30.19 -27.01 9.05
N ASP A 256 -29.67 -27.14 10.26
CA ASP A 256 -29.58 -28.40 11.02
C ASP A 256 -30.65 -28.50 12.13
N SER A 257 -31.59 -27.55 12.21
CA SER A 257 -32.60 -27.44 13.28
C SER A 257 -32.04 -27.35 14.70
N VAL A 258 -30.75 -27.06 14.86
CA VAL A 258 -30.12 -26.83 16.18
C VAL A 258 -30.19 -25.34 16.50
N ARG A 259 -30.68 -24.99 17.69
CA ARG A 259 -30.69 -23.60 18.13
C ARG A 259 -29.25 -23.13 18.41
N PRO A 260 -28.76 -22.07 17.74
CA PRO A 260 -27.40 -21.60 17.93
C PRO A 260 -27.22 -20.96 19.31
N SER A 261 -26.01 -21.08 19.88
CA SER A 261 -25.63 -20.28 21.05
C SER A 261 -25.34 -18.83 20.65
N GLU A 262 -25.28 -17.90 21.61
CA GLU A 262 -25.00 -16.48 21.35
C GLU A 262 -23.65 -16.21 20.64
N THR A 263 -22.75 -17.18 20.67
CA THR A 263 -21.42 -17.10 20.03
C THR A 263 -21.25 -18.06 18.85
N ASP A 264 -22.30 -18.80 18.47
CA ASP A 264 -22.27 -19.74 17.35
C ASP A 264 -22.48 -19.02 16.01
N ALA A 265 -21.49 -18.20 15.67
CA ALA A 265 -21.53 -17.33 14.51
C ALA A 265 -21.70 -18.08 13.18
N ASN A 266 -21.20 -19.31 13.09
CA ASN A 266 -21.33 -20.11 11.87
C ASN A 266 -22.80 -20.42 11.57
N ARG A 267 -23.51 -21.00 12.55
CA ARG A 267 -24.93 -21.34 12.38
C ARG A 267 -25.80 -20.10 12.17
N MET A 268 -25.51 -19.03 12.91
CA MET A 268 -26.25 -17.77 12.81
C MET A 268 -26.13 -17.13 11.42
N LEU A 269 -24.91 -17.04 10.87
CA LEU A 269 -24.67 -16.46 9.55
C LEU A 269 -25.19 -17.35 8.41
N GLU A 270 -25.05 -18.67 8.53
CA GLU A 270 -25.61 -19.61 7.55
C GLU A 270 -27.14 -19.53 7.49
N ALA A 271 -27.80 -19.43 8.64
CA ALA A 271 -29.26 -19.27 8.74
C ALA A 271 -29.72 -17.95 8.10
N TYR A 272 -29.05 -16.83 8.43
CA TYR A 272 -29.32 -15.52 7.84
C TYR A 272 -29.20 -15.55 6.30
N ILE A 273 -28.09 -16.04 5.78
CA ILE A 273 -27.84 -16.08 4.33
C ILE A 273 -28.80 -17.04 3.61
N ALA A 274 -29.16 -18.15 4.23
CA ALA A 274 -30.15 -19.08 3.68
C ALA A 274 -31.54 -18.46 3.59
N HIS A 275 -31.93 -17.66 4.60
CA HIS A 275 -33.20 -16.95 4.64
C HIS A 275 -33.28 -15.84 3.57
N VAL A 276 -32.25 -14.98 3.47
CA VAL A 276 -32.27 -13.83 2.54
C VAL A 276 -32.08 -14.27 1.08
N PHE A 277 -31.31 -15.33 0.83
CA PHE A 277 -31.05 -15.84 -0.51
C PHE A 277 -31.49 -17.29 -0.67
N PRO A 278 -32.81 -17.57 -0.69
CA PRO A 278 -33.32 -18.91 -0.92
C PRO A 278 -33.12 -19.35 -2.38
N GLY A 279 -33.36 -20.63 -2.66
CA GLY A 279 -33.42 -21.15 -4.03
C GLY A 279 -32.08 -21.38 -4.75
N ALA A 280 -32.14 -21.95 -5.95
CA ALA A 280 -30.95 -22.35 -6.71
C ALA A 280 -30.24 -21.18 -7.41
N SER A 281 -30.96 -20.13 -7.79
CA SER A 281 -30.42 -18.94 -8.48
C SER A 281 -29.37 -18.19 -7.65
N ASN A 282 -29.47 -18.26 -6.32
CA ASN A 282 -28.54 -17.58 -5.41
C ASN A 282 -27.40 -18.48 -4.90
N LYS A 283 -27.19 -19.64 -5.52
CA LYS A 283 -26.19 -20.63 -5.09
C LYS A 283 -24.79 -20.03 -4.95
N GLU A 284 -24.36 -19.21 -5.90
CA GLU A 284 -23.00 -18.67 -5.94
C GLU A 284 -22.75 -17.65 -4.82
N VAL A 285 -23.75 -16.82 -4.49
CA VAL A 285 -23.68 -15.90 -3.33
C VAL A 285 -23.49 -16.68 -2.03
N ARG A 286 -24.29 -17.73 -1.83
CA ARG A 286 -24.17 -18.60 -0.64
C ARG A 286 -22.83 -19.35 -0.62
N ALA A 287 -22.34 -19.80 -1.77
CA ALA A 287 -21.06 -20.50 -1.87
C ALA A 287 -19.88 -19.59 -1.50
N HIS A 288 -19.85 -18.37 -2.03
CA HIS A 288 -18.83 -17.38 -1.68
C HIS A 288 -18.82 -17.05 -0.19
N HIS A 289 -20.00 -16.75 0.39
CA HIS A 289 -20.12 -16.49 1.83
C HIS A 289 -19.60 -17.65 2.68
N ARG A 290 -20.00 -18.90 2.37
CA ARG A 290 -19.53 -20.07 3.12
C ARG A 290 -18.02 -20.25 3.01
N ALA A 291 -17.45 -20.04 1.83
CA ALA A 291 -16.01 -20.17 1.61
C ALA A 291 -15.23 -19.12 2.43
N SER A 292 -15.67 -17.85 2.42
CA SER A 292 -15.01 -16.79 3.20
C SER A 292 -15.15 -17.01 4.70
N LEU A 293 -16.34 -17.39 5.17
CA LEU A 293 -16.61 -17.66 6.58
C LEU A 293 -15.80 -18.87 7.09
N ALA A 294 -15.79 -19.97 6.33
CA ALA A 294 -15.06 -21.17 6.70
C ALA A 294 -13.54 -20.92 6.82
N LEU A 295 -12.98 -20.13 5.91
CA LEU A 295 -11.57 -19.74 5.98
C LEU A 295 -11.28 -18.90 7.24
N ALA A 296 -12.12 -17.90 7.53
CA ALA A 296 -11.96 -17.06 8.72
C ALA A 296 -12.02 -17.91 10.02
N LEU A 297 -13.04 -18.76 10.14
CA LEU A 297 -13.23 -19.65 11.30
C LEU A 297 -12.08 -20.65 11.48
N ASN A 298 -11.49 -21.14 10.39
CA ASN A 298 -10.35 -22.05 10.49
C ASN A 298 -9.07 -21.35 11.00
N LEU A 299 -8.87 -20.10 10.58
CA LEU A 299 -7.62 -19.38 10.84
C LEU A 299 -7.60 -18.68 12.21
N GLN A 300 -8.76 -18.28 12.73
CA GLN A 300 -8.86 -17.49 13.97
C GLN A 300 -8.33 -18.18 15.24
N HIS A 301 -8.15 -19.51 15.21
CA HIS A 301 -7.69 -20.33 16.35
C HIS A 301 -6.30 -20.94 16.16
N ARG A 302 -5.57 -20.58 15.10
CA ARG A 302 -4.28 -21.19 14.81
C ARG A 302 -3.24 -20.72 15.83
N ARG A 303 -2.73 -21.66 16.63
CA ARG A 303 -1.63 -21.41 17.57
C ARG A 303 -0.32 -21.10 16.83
N THR A 304 -0.04 -21.80 15.74
CA THR A 304 1.14 -21.56 14.89
C THR A 304 0.84 -20.48 13.82
N ALA A 305 0.29 -19.34 14.24
CA ALA A 305 -0.11 -18.28 13.31
C ALA A 305 1.13 -17.58 12.72
N THR A 306 1.18 -17.44 11.39
CA THR A 306 2.19 -16.64 10.69
C THR A 306 1.56 -15.34 10.21
N ARG A 307 2.39 -14.34 9.83
CA ARG A 307 1.91 -13.09 9.23
C ARG A 307 1.00 -13.35 8.02
N GLN A 308 1.34 -14.33 7.20
CA GLN A 308 0.52 -14.72 6.04
C GLN A 308 -0.85 -15.27 6.47
N LEU A 309 -0.89 -16.15 7.48
CA LEU A 309 -2.15 -16.69 7.99
C LEU A 309 -3.01 -15.62 8.66
N ALA A 310 -2.40 -14.68 9.39
CA ALA A 310 -3.10 -13.54 9.98
C ALA A 310 -3.68 -12.62 8.89
N ALA A 311 -2.92 -12.31 7.84
CA ALA A 311 -3.40 -11.52 6.71
C ALA A 311 -4.58 -12.20 6.00
N LEU A 312 -4.48 -13.52 5.74
CA LEU A 312 -5.58 -14.30 5.17
C LEU A 312 -6.83 -14.32 6.07
N CYS A 313 -6.63 -14.40 7.39
CA CYS A 313 -7.73 -14.36 8.36
C CYS A 313 -8.45 -13.01 8.33
N VAL A 314 -7.70 -11.90 8.38
CA VAL A 314 -8.27 -10.54 8.30
C VAL A 314 -9.02 -10.33 7.00
N GLU A 315 -8.48 -10.79 5.87
CA GLU A 315 -9.13 -10.66 4.57
C GLU A 315 -10.41 -11.50 4.48
N ALA A 316 -10.39 -12.76 4.92
CA ALA A 316 -11.55 -13.63 4.94
C ALA A 316 -12.68 -13.08 5.85
N THR A 317 -12.30 -12.57 7.02
CA THR A 317 -13.23 -11.91 7.95
C THR A 317 -13.82 -10.64 7.34
N ALA A 318 -12.99 -9.78 6.75
CA ALA A 318 -13.45 -8.58 6.07
C ALA A 318 -14.37 -8.90 4.88
N SER A 319 -14.12 -9.98 4.14
CA SER A 319 -14.92 -10.38 2.97
C SER A 319 -16.30 -10.84 3.43
N THR A 320 -16.34 -11.65 4.49
CA THR A 320 -17.59 -12.08 5.12
C THR A 320 -18.41 -10.89 5.62
N ALA A 321 -17.79 -9.93 6.31
CA ALA A 321 -18.46 -8.72 6.79
C ALA A 321 -19.00 -7.85 5.64
N ALA A 322 -18.23 -7.69 4.56
CA ALA A 322 -18.65 -6.91 3.39
C ALA A 322 -19.85 -7.54 2.69
N VAL A 323 -19.82 -8.86 2.44
CA VAL A 323 -20.94 -9.60 1.84
C VAL A 323 -22.20 -9.40 2.68
N VAL A 324 -22.13 -9.63 3.99
CA VAL A 324 -23.28 -9.49 4.89
C VAL A 324 -23.81 -8.06 4.95
N SER A 325 -22.92 -7.06 4.98
CA SER A 325 -23.31 -5.65 4.99
C SER A 325 -24.02 -5.23 3.70
N ILE A 326 -23.48 -5.61 2.53
CA ILE A 326 -24.11 -5.34 1.22
C ILE A 326 -25.53 -5.91 1.20
N ILE A 327 -25.68 -7.15 1.69
CA ILE A 327 -26.97 -7.83 1.74
C ILE A 327 -27.94 -7.10 2.67
N ALA A 328 -27.52 -6.78 3.89
CA ALA A 328 -28.37 -6.12 4.88
C ALA A 328 -28.85 -4.72 4.43
N ARG A 329 -27.99 -3.99 3.70
CA ARG A 329 -28.31 -2.66 3.15
C ARG A 329 -29.25 -2.68 1.95
N ALA A 330 -29.29 -3.79 1.21
CA ALA A 330 -30.20 -3.97 0.08
C ALA A 330 -31.61 -4.42 0.51
N SER A 331 -31.81 -4.75 1.79
CA SER A 331 -33.08 -5.24 2.34
C SER A 331 -34.09 -4.21 2.94
N PRO A 332 -34.01 -2.87 2.76
CA PRO A 332 -35.01 -1.99 3.35
C PRO A 332 -36.35 -1.91 2.60
N ASP A 333 -36.49 -2.51 1.40
CA ASP A 333 -37.73 -2.49 0.61
C ASP A 333 -38.10 -3.88 0.04
N GLN A 334 -38.51 -4.81 0.92
CA GLN A 334 -39.41 -5.93 0.57
C GLN A 334 -40.54 -6.05 1.58
#